data_AF-A0A658KEH5-F1
#
_entry.id   AF-A0A658KEH5-F1
#
_cell.length_a   1.000
_cell.length_b   1.000
_cell.length_c   1.000
_cell.angle_alpha   90.00
_cell.angle_beta   90.00
_cell.angle_gamma   90.00
#
_symmetry.space_group_name_H-M   'P 1'
#
loop_
_entity.id
_entity.type
_entity.pdbx_description
1 polymer ?
#
loop_
_entity_poly.entity_id
_entity_poly.type
_entity_poly.pdbx_seq_one_letter_code
_entity_poly.pdbx_strand_id
1 'polypeptide(L)'
;MSEADFKQIKGDSFVGSAAIPQADGTLKALEVTVFEASLKGSGEGHYGWENADGSTGTMTNGTVGTLAGTDGRTLTVKYEGGEKKLVVPQDVPIAYVEPGKVDQLTKGAKVVVFPADDGKSARGVAVGKDGFTPPM
;
A
#
# COMPACT_ATOMS: atom_id res chain seq x y z
N MET A 1 10.25 -1.77 5.36
CA MET A 1 9.65 -0.59 4.73
C MET A 1 10.56 0.59 4.96
N SER A 2 10.74 1.40 3.94
CA SER A 2 11.46 2.68 3.97
C SER A 2 10.62 3.74 3.26
N GLU A 3 10.99 5.01 3.43
CA GLU A 3 10.40 6.11 2.65
C GLU A 3 10.73 5.95 1.15
N ALA A 4 9.82 6.41 0.30
CA ALA A 4 9.92 6.37 -1.15
C ALA A 4 9.40 7.66 -1.78
N ASP A 5 9.74 7.90 -3.05
CA ASP A 5 9.26 9.04 -3.82
C ASP A 5 8.21 8.59 -4.85
N PHE A 6 7.16 9.39 -5.05
CA PHE A 6 6.09 9.10 -6.02
C PHE A 6 6.64 8.83 -7.44
N LYS A 7 7.75 9.48 -7.84
CA LYS A 7 8.41 9.27 -9.15
C LYS A 7 8.95 7.85 -9.35
N GLN A 8 9.04 7.06 -8.28
CA GLN A 8 9.43 5.65 -8.35
C GLN A 8 8.26 4.75 -8.77
N ILE A 9 7.02 5.24 -8.71
CA ILE A 9 5.83 4.54 -9.20
C ILE A 9 5.80 4.66 -10.73
N LYS A 10 5.88 3.53 -11.41
CA LYS A 10 5.87 3.45 -12.87
C LYS A 10 4.71 2.57 -13.32
N GLY A 11 4.40 2.63 -14.62
CA GLY A 11 3.60 1.56 -15.22
C GLY A 11 4.28 0.21 -14.96
N ASP A 12 3.49 -0.82 -14.68
CA ASP A 12 3.88 -2.16 -14.21
C ASP A 12 4.21 -2.34 -12.72
N SER A 13 4.43 -1.24 -11.98
CA SER A 13 4.75 -1.31 -10.56
C SER A 13 3.60 -1.97 -9.80
N PHE A 14 3.91 -2.83 -8.85
CA PHE A 14 2.91 -3.37 -7.94
C PHE A 14 2.81 -2.45 -6.72
N VAL A 15 1.61 -1.95 -6.46
CA VAL A 15 1.34 -1.01 -5.37
C VAL A 15 0.20 -1.51 -4.50
N GLY A 16 0.22 -1.10 -3.24
CA GLY A 16 -0.89 -1.19 -2.31
C GLY A 16 -1.26 0.20 -1.81
N SER A 17 -2.53 0.43 -1.51
CA SER A 17 -2.99 1.72 -1.00
C SER A 17 -4.24 1.57 -0.14
N ALA A 18 -4.11 1.96 1.13
CA ALA A 18 -5.26 2.34 1.95
C ALA A 18 -5.87 3.64 1.39
N ALA A 19 -7.19 3.66 1.22
CA ALA A 19 -7.88 4.75 0.57
C ALA A 19 -9.31 4.94 1.05
N ILE A 20 -9.82 6.17 0.89
CA ILE A 20 -11.21 6.54 1.17
C ILE A 20 -11.99 6.62 -0.15
N PRO A 21 -13.08 5.84 -0.33
CA PRO A 21 -13.96 5.96 -1.47
C PRO A 21 -14.53 7.37 -1.62
N GLN A 22 -14.57 7.88 -2.84
CA GLN A 22 -15.14 9.18 -3.17
C GLN A 22 -16.50 9.02 -3.88
N ALA A 23 -17.32 10.07 -3.84
CA ALA A 23 -18.65 10.06 -4.46
C ALA A 23 -18.62 9.89 -5.99
N ASP A 24 -17.51 10.25 -6.64
CA ASP A 24 -17.30 10.08 -8.08
C ASP A 24 -16.79 8.69 -8.48
N GLY A 25 -16.66 7.77 -7.51
CA GLY A 25 -16.18 6.40 -7.72
C GLY A 25 -14.66 6.25 -7.75
N THR A 26 -13.89 7.33 -7.58
CA THR A 26 -12.44 7.26 -7.36
C THR A 26 -12.11 6.90 -5.91
N LEU A 27 -10.85 6.53 -5.67
CA LEU A 27 -10.31 6.28 -4.34
C LEU A 27 -9.29 7.38 -4.02
N LYS A 28 -9.45 8.09 -2.89
CA LYS A 28 -8.43 9.02 -2.41
C LYS A 28 -7.45 8.26 -1.53
N ALA A 29 -6.20 8.13 -1.97
CA ALA A 29 -5.14 7.46 -1.22
C ALA A 29 -4.89 8.16 0.12
N LEU A 30 -4.63 7.36 1.16
CA LEU A 30 -4.08 7.80 2.44
C LEU A 30 -2.59 7.48 2.54
N GLU A 31 -2.15 6.42 1.87
CA GLU A 31 -0.76 6.03 1.66
C GLU A 31 -0.64 5.28 0.34
N VAL A 32 0.59 5.18 -0.18
CA VAL A 32 0.89 4.21 -1.24
C VAL A 32 2.15 3.44 -0.87
N THR A 33 2.03 2.12 -0.85
CA THR A 33 3.14 1.20 -0.68
C THR A 33 3.54 0.63 -2.04
N VAL A 34 4.80 0.85 -2.44
CA VAL A 34 5.41 0.26 -3.63
C VAL A 34 6.13 -1.02 -3.23
N PHE A 35 5.82 -2.12 -3.90
CA PHE A 35 6.40 -3.43 -3.60
C PHE A 35 7.60 -3.68 -4.53
N GLU A 36 8.68 -4.22 -3.95
CA GLU A 36 9.77 -4.84 -4.70
C GLU A 36 9.19 -5.93 -5.62
N ALA A 37 9.81 -6.14 -6.78
CA ALA A 37 9.26 -6.97 -7.86
C ALA A 37 8.97 -8.41 -7.41
N SER A 38 9.78 -9.00 -6.53
CA SER A 38 9.56 -10.34 -6.00
C SER A 38 8.33 -10.47 -5.10
N LEU A 39 7.78 -9.35 -4.62
CA LEU A 39 6.58 -9.30 -3.80
C LEU A 39 5.30 -9.02 -4.60
N LYS A 40 5.38 -8.93 -5.93
CA LYS A 40 4.22 -8.72 -6.80
C LYS A 40 3.15 -9.81 -6.55
N GLY A 41 1.89 -9.38 -6.42
CA GLY A 41 0.76 -10.26 -6.08
C GLY A 41 0.49 -10.36 -4.57
N SER A 42 1.34 -9.77 -3.71
CA SER A 42 1.14 -9.79 -2.25
C SER A 42 -0.17 -9.13 -1.86
N GLY A 43 -1.12 -9.94 -1.38
CA GLY A 43 -2.44 -9.47 -0.97
C GLY A 43 -3.20 -8.73 -2.08
N GLU A 44 -2.97 -9.11 -3.34
CA GLU A 44 -3.63 -8.50 -4.50
C GLU A 44 -5.16 -8.51 -4.37
N GLY A 45 -5.80 -7.43 -4.83
CA GLY A 45 -7.26 -7.28 -4.82
C GLY A 45 -7.73 -5.94 -4.28
N HIS A 46 -9.05 -5.85 -4.06
CA HIS A 46 -9.71 -4.70 -3.45
C HIS A 46 -10.68 -5.17 -2.37
N TYR A 47 -10.48 -4.70 -1.15
CA TYR A 47 -11.21 -5.17 0.04
C TYR A 47 -11.34 -4.06 1.09
N GLY A 48 -12.20 -4.28 2.10
CA GLY A 48 -12.37 -3.36 3.23
C GLY A 48 -11.12 -3.29 4.10
N TRP A 49 -10.83 -2.12 4.66
CA TRP A 49 -9.62 -1.88 5.47
C TRP A 49 -9.94 -1.01 6.69
N GLU A 50 -9.29 -1.26 7.81
CA GLU A 50 -9.28 -0.37 8.97
C GLU A 50 -8.01 0.47 8.92
N ASN A 51 -8.17 1.80 8.85
CA ASN A 51 -7.05 2.73 8.77
C ASN A 51 -6.39 2.90 10.15
N ALA A 52 -5.18 3.45 10.18
CA ALA A 52 -4.42 3.71 11.41
C ALA A 52 -5.18 4.56 12.46
N ASP A 53 -6.16 5.38 12.03
CA ASP A 53 -7.00 6.19 12.92
C ASP A 53 -8.27 5.46 13.40
N GLY A 54 -8.45 4.18 13.05
CA GLY A 54 -9.61 3.35 13.37
C GLY A 54 -10.81 3.57 12.44
N SER A 55 -10.71 4.45 11.43
CA SER A 55 -11.77 4.63 10.43
C SER A 55 -11.79 3.48 9.42
N THR A 56 -12.96 3.17 8.87
CA THR A 56 -13.10 2.16 7.81
C THR A 56 -12.89 2.79 6.43
N GLY A 57 -12.02 2.19 5.64
CA GLY A 57 -11.76 2.52 4.24
C GLY A 57 -11.65 1.26 3.37
N THR A 58 -10.83 1.36 2.33
CA THR A 58 -10.52 0.25 1.42
C THR A 58 -9.02 0.10 1.26
N MET A 59 -8.57 -1.11 1.01
CA MET A 59 -7.22 -1.41 0.54
C MET A 59 -7.29 -1.86 -0.91
N THR A 60 -6.45 -1.29 -1.76
CA THR A 60 -6.32 -1.73 -3.17
C THR A 60 -4.87 -2.08 -3.46
N ASN A 61 -4.64 -3.36 -3.77
CA ASN A 61 -3.34 -3.89 -4.14
C ASN A 61 -3.39 -4.40 -5.58
N GLY A 62 -2.46 -3.96 -6.41
CA GLY A 62 -2.46 -4.34 -7.82
C GLY A 62 -1.34 -3.72 -8.63
N THR A 63 -1.34 -4.01 -9.92
CA THR A 63 -0.39 -3.49 -10.90
C THR A 63 -0.85 -2.14 -11.45
N VAL A 64 0.03 -1.13 -11.41
CA VAL A 64 -0.18 0.17 -12.03
C VAL A 64 -0.22 0.01 -13.55
N GLY A 65 -1.33 0.43 -14.15
CA GLY A 65 -1.50 0.57 -15.59
C GLY A 65 -1.19 1.99 -16.02
N THR A 66 -2.25 2.75 -16.32
CA THR A 66 -2.15 4.13 -16.79
C THR A 66 -1.92 5.10 -15.62
N LEU A 67 -1.02 6.05 -15.80
CA LEU A 67 -0.86 7.24 -14.96
C LEU A 67 -1.51 8.43 -15.69
N ALA A 68 -2.37 9.18 -15.00
CA ALA A 68 -3.13 10.29 -15.58
C ALA A 68 -3.26 11.47 -14.60
N GLY A 69 -3.86 12.58 -15.06
CA GLY A 69 -4.03 13.82 -14.29
C GLY A 69 -2.86 14.79 -14.46
N THR A 70 -2.96 15.98 -13.86
CA THR A 70 -2.07 17.13 -14.09
C THR A 70 -0.59 16.83 -13.79
N ASP A 71 -0.33 15.88 -12.89
CA ASP A 71 1.02 15.40 -12.54
C ASP A 71 1.17 13.86 -12.66
N GLY A 72 0.25 13.17 -13.35
CA GLY A 72 0.27 11.70 -13.41
C GLY A 72 -0.11 10.99 -12.09
N ARG A 73 -0.64 11.73 -11.10
CA ARG A 73 -0.98 11.25 -9.75
C ARG A 73 -2.34 10.56 -9.62
N THR A 74 -3.03 10.32 -10.73
CA THR A 74 -4.17 9.41 -10.78
C THR A 74 -3.70 8.09 -11.40
N LEU A 75 -3.64 7.04 -10.59
CA LEU A 75 -3.20 5.71 -10.97
C LEU A 75 -4.39 4.82 -11.29
N THR A 76 -4.43 4.20 -12.46
CA THR A 76 -5.26 3.02 -12.67
C THR A 76 -4.54 1.80 -12.10
N VAL A 77 -5.07 1.23 -11.01
CA VAL A 77 -4.53 0.04 -10.36
C VAL A 77 -5.37 -1.17 -10.76
N LYS A 78 -4.73 -2.15 -11.40
CA LYS A 78 -5.36 -3.36 -11.92
C LYS A 78 -5.04 -4.55 -11.03
N TYR A 79 -6.03 -5.38 -10.76
CA TYR A 79 -5.88 -6.59 -9.96
C TYR A 79 -6.82 -7.68 -10.49
N GLU A 80 -6.68 -8.91 -10.00
CA GLU A 80 -7.59 -9.98 -10.40
C GLU A 80 -9.05 -9.62 -10.04
N GLY A 81 -9.91 -9.55 -11.07
CA GLY A 81 -11.32 -9.20 -10.90
C GLY A 81 -11.67 -7.73 -11.10
N GLY A 82 -10.70 -6.84 -11.41
CA GLY A 82 -11.04 -5.49 -11.85
C GLY A 82 -9.92 -4.46 -11.81
N GLU A 83 -10.33 -3.19 -11.83
CA GLU A 83 -9.43 -2.06 -11.67
C GLU A 83 -10.09 -0.93 -10.86
N LYS A 84 -9.25 -0.09 -10.25
CA LYS A 84 -9.67 1.12 -9.53
C LYS A 84 -8.82 2.31 -9.96
N LYS A 85 -9.44 3.50 -9.91
CA LYS A 85 -8.74 4.77 -10.08
C LYS A 85 -8.38 5.32 -8.69
N LEU A 86 -7.09 5.37 -8.42
CA LEU A 86 -6.52 5.87 -7.17
C LEU A 86 -5.94 7.26 -7.40
N VAL A 87 -6.49 8.27 -6.73
CA VAL A 87 -5.97 9.63 -6.71
C VAL A 87 -5.00 9.75 -5.55
N VAL A 88 -3.76 10.15 -5.84
CA VAL A 88 -2.67 10.27 -4.86
C VAL A 88 -2.35 11.76 -4.61
N PRO A 89 -2.91 12.37 -3.55
CA PRO A 89 -2.54 13.73 -3.14
C PRO A 89 -1.03 13.93 -2.94
N GLN A 90 -0.57 15.18 -3.01
CA GLN A 90 0.86 15.53 -2.94
C GLN A 90 1.49 15.20 -1.58
N ASP A 91 0.71 15.24 -0.51
CA ASP A 91 1.09 15.04 0.89
C ASP A 91 0.97 13.58 1.37
N VAL A 92 0.52 12.67 0.50
CA VAL A 92 0.37 11.26 0.85
C VAL A 92 1.75 10.59 0.96
N PRO A 93 2.05 9.90 2.09
CA PRO A 93 3.29 9.17 2.25
C PRO A 93 3.38 8.01 1.26
N ILE A 94 4.57 7.87 0.66
CA ILE A 94 4.91 6.74 -0.19
C ILE A 94 5.96 5.89 0.53
N ALA A 95 5.70 4.60 0.65
CA ALA A 95 6.60 3.66 1.27
C ALA A 95 7.09 2.63 0.25
N TYR A 96 8.31 2.13 0.42
CA TYR A 96 8.84 1.00 -0.32
C TYR A 96 8.91 -0.22 0.60
N VAL A 97 8.43 -1.38 0.12
CA VAL A 97 8.53 -2.65 0.83
C VAL A 97 9.32 -3.67 0.01
N GLU A 98 10.22 -4.36 0.68
CA GLU A 98 11.11 -5.37 0.11
C GLU A 98 11.17 -6.59 1.05
N PRO A 99 11.62 -7.76 0.56
CA PRO A 99 11.78 -8.94 1.39
C PRO A 99 12.57 -8.66 2.67
N GLY A 100 11.94 -8.97 3.80
CA GLY A 100 12.51 -8.79 5.13
C GLY A 100 13.19 -10.04 5.67
N LYS A 101 13.87 -9.88 6.80
CA LYS A 101 14.40 -10.96 7.62
C LYS A 101 13.83 -10.87 9.03
N VAL A 102 13.69 -12.00 9.70
CA VAL A 102 13.09 -12.06 11.05
C VAL A 102 13.89 -11.25 12.07
N ASP A 103 15.21 -11.16 11.91
CA ASP A 103 16.09 -10.38 12.78
C ASP A 103 15.87 -8.86 12.71
N GLN A 104 15.16 -8.36 11.70
CA GLN A 104 14.75 -6.95 11.60
C GLN A 104 13.62 -6.62 12.57
N LEU A 105 12.84 -7.61 13.01
CA LEU A 105 11.81 -7.44 14.02
C LEU A 105 12.45 -7.33 15.41
N THR A 106 12.85 -6.12 15.75
CA THR A 106 13.51 -5.80 17.02
C THR A 106 12.57 -5.07 17.96
N LYS A 107 12.91 -5.05 19.26
CA LYS A 107 12.15 -4.30 20.26
C LYS A 107 12.11 -2.82 19.88
N GLY A 108 10.90 -2.25 19.79
CA GLY A 108 10.69 -0.84 19.45
C GLY A 108 10.53 -0.57 17.95
N ALA A 109 10.70 -1.58 17.09
CA ALA A 109 10.40 -1.43 15.68
C ALA A 109 8.91 -1.13 15.46
N LYS A 110 8.62 -0.20 14.55
CA LYS A 110 7.25 0.13 14.14
C LYS A 110 6.84 -0.82 13.02
N VAL A 111 5.65 -1.39 13.12
CA VAL A 111 5.23 -2.49 12.25
C VAL A 111 3.79 -2.33 11.79
N VAL A 112 3.51 -2.88 10.60
CA VAL A 112 2.16 -3.26 10.16
C VAL A 112 2.08 -4.77 10.24
N VAL A 113 1.05 -5.27 10.91
CA VAL A 113 0.82 -6.70 11.06
C VAL A 113 -0.35 -7.10 10.16
N PHE A 114 -0.12 -8.08 9.29
CA PHE A 114 -1.17 -8.68 8.48
C PHE A 114 -1.62 -9.98 9.17
N PRO A 115 -2.78 -10.00 9.83
CA PRO A 115 -3.25 -11.18 10.55
C PRO A 115 -3.56 -12.33 9.58
N ALA A 116 -3.38 -13.56 10.07
CA ALA A 116 -3.91 -14.76 9.45
C ALA A 116 -5.34 -15.04 9.94
N ASP A 117 -6.04 -15.94 9.26
CA ASP A 117 -7.46 -16.25 9.53
C ASP A 117 -7.70 -16.87 10.91
N ASP A 118 -6.67 -17.43 11.55
CA ASP A 118 -6.76 -18.01 12.90
C ASP A 118 -6.86 -16.96 14.03
N GLY A 119 -6.67 -15.68 13.71
CA GLY A 119 -6.68 -14.56 14.65
C GLY A 119 -5.55 -14.58 15.68
N LYS A 120 -4.54 -15.44 15.51
CA LYS A 120 -3.44 -15.66 16.47
C LYS A 120 -2.06 -15.58 15.83
N SER A 121 -1.97 -15.82 14.53
CA SER A 121 -0.75 -15.71 13.76
C SER A 121 -0.84 -14.55 12.76
N ALA A 122 0.32 -14.14 12.24
CA ALA A 122 0.43 -13.15 11.19
C ALA A 122 0.89 -13.85 9.91
N ARG A 123 0.20 -13.59 8.79
CA ARG A 123 0.65 -14.02 7.46
C ARG A 123 1.85 -13.22 6.96
N GLY A 124 2.08 -12.05 7.54
CA GLY A 124 3.23 -11.20 7.26
C GLY A 124 3.34 -10.03 8.22
N VAL A 125 4.55 -9.52 8.39
CA VAL A 125 4.83 -8.32 9.18
C VAL A 125 5.71 -7.41 8.35
N ALA A 126 5.25 -6.18 8.10
CA ALA A 126 6.05 -5.16 7.46
C ALA A 126 6.73 -4.31 8.54
N VAL A 127 8.06 -4.32 8.55
CA VAL A 127 8.87 -3.63 9.58
C VAL A 127 9.43 -2.33 9.02
N GLY A 128 9.25 -1.21 9.72
CA GLY A 128 9.90 0.06 9.40
C GLY A 128 11.40 0.01 9.65
N LYS A 129 12.20 0.34 8.64
CA LYS A 129 13.67 0.42 8.74
C LYS A 129 14.09 1.80 9.23
N ASP A 130 15.18 1.87 9.98
CA ASP A 130 15.83 3.14 10.35
C ASP A 130 14.90 4.19 11.01
N GLY A 131 13.92 3.71 11.80
CA GLY A 131 12.95 4.56 12.47
C GLY A 131 11.75 5.00 11.62
N PHE A 132 11.70 4.57 10.35
CA PHE A 132 10.54 4.78 9.48
C PHE A 132 9.28 4.23 10.14
N THR A 133 8.22 5.03 10.11
CA THR A 133 6.90 4.61 10.58
C THR A 133 6.10 4.18 9.36
N PRO A 134 5.81 2.89 9.20
CA PRO A 134 4.89 2.46 8.16
C PRO A 134 3.58 3.27 8.21
N PRO A 135 3.02 3.69 7.06
CA PRO A 135 1.91 4.63 7.01
C PRO A 135 0.53 3.99 7.21
N MET A 136 0.44 2.65 7.33
CA MET A 136 -0.77 1.89 7.60
C MET A 136 -0.88 1.50 9.07
#